data_AF-L8LRI8-F1
#
_entry.id   AF-L8LRI8-F1
#
_cell.length_a   1.000
_cell.length_b   1.000
_cell.length_c   1.000
_cell.angle_alpha   90.00
_cell.angle_beta   90.00
_cell.angle_gamma   90.00
#
_symmetry.space_group_name_H-M   'P 1'
#
loop_
_entity.id
_entity.type
_entity.pdbx_description
1 polymer ?
#
loop_
_entity_poly.entity_id
_entity_poly.type
_entity_poly.pdbx_seq_one_letter_code
_entity_poly.pdbx_strand_id
1 'polypeptide(L)'
;MSVITLTLLHPLKAVPVQNWTFEPDTTIRVGRSMDNDVVLYSAVVSRRHLEIRPLGSQWELVNIGANGTYISGKRIDKVPVVDGMIVRLATSGPQIKIQIDSEDLQANANLMRRKHSASLKGKDPAKDTIVS
;
A
#
# COMPACT_ATOMS: atom_id res chain seq x y z
N MET A 1 0.65 -6.55 -12.81
CA MET A 1 1.29 -5.27 -12.39
C MET A 1 0.54 -4.70 -11.19
N SER A 2 1.10 -3.76 -10.42
CA SER A 2 0.49 -3.32 -9.16
C SER A 2 0.27 -1.81 -9.07
N VAL A 3 -0.98 -1.40 -8.93
CA VAL A 3 -1.40 -0.02 -8.65
C VAL A 3 -1.06 0.31 -7.20
N ILE A 4 -0.63 1.54 -6.96
CA ILE A 4 -0.27 2.01 -5.62
C ILE A 4 -1.11 3.22 -5.21
N THR A 5 -1.66 3.16 -4.01
CA THR A 5 -2.45 4.24 -3.41
C THR A 5 -1.74 4.77 -2.17
N LEU A 6 -1.47 6.07 -2.17
CA LEU A 6 -0.88 6.82 -1.07
C LEU A 6 -1.99 7.58 -0.34
N THR A 7 -2.11 7.40 0.97
CA THR A 7 -3.10 8.09 1.80
C THR A 7 -2.42 8.89 2.90
N LEU A 8 -2.58 10.21 2.88
CA LEU A 8 -2.18 11.08 3.98
C LEU A 8 -3.10 10.87 5.18
N LEU A 9 -2.54 10.59 6.34
CA LEU A 9 -3.28 10.39 7.59
C LEU A 9 -3.32 11.67 8.43
N HIS A 10 -4.42 11.90 9.13
CA HIS A 10 -4.53 13.02 10.06
C HIS A 10 -3.58 12.81 11.26
N PRO A 11 -2.88 13.85 11.77
CA PRO A 11 -1.83 13.68 12.78
C PRO A 11 -2.32 13.11 14.13
N LEU A 12 -3.56 13.43 14.52
CA LEU A 12 -4.16 13.06 15.81
C LEU A 12 -5.28 12.03 15.69
N LYS A 13 -5.71 11.71 14.48
CA LYS A 13 -6.88 10.87 14.22
C LYS A 13 -6.49 9.92 13.10
N ALA A 14 -6.76 8.63 13.23
CA ALA A 14 -6.43 7.64 12.20
C ALA A 14 -7.41 7.72 11.00
N VAL A 15 -7.69 8.92 10.50
CA VAL A 15 -8.60 9.18 9.39
C VAL A 15 -7.81 9.66 8.16
N PRO A 16 -8.22 9.25 6.96
CA PRO A 16 -7.63 9.74 5.72
C PRO A 16 -7.92 11.24 5.54
N VAL A 17 -6.92 11.99 5.08
CA VAL A 17 -7.01 13.41 4.74
C VAL A 17 -7.05 13.59 3.23
N GLN A 18 -6.15 12.90 2.52
CA GLN A 18 -6.03 12.96 1.07
C GLN A 18 -5.49 11.63 0.55
N ASN A 19 -5.86 11.26 -0.68
CA ASN A 19 -5.34 10.09 -1.37
C ASN A 19 -4.85 10.45 -2.78
N TRP A 20 -3.89 9.67 -3.25
CA TRP A 20 -3.36 9.71 -4.61
C TRP A 20 -3.14 8.29 -5.09
N THR A 21 -3.51 8.01 -6.34
CA THR A 21 -3.34 6.69 -6.96
C THR A 21 -2.46 6.82 -8.18
N PHE A 22 -1.54 5.87 -8.32
CA PHE A 22 -0.56 5.85 -9.41
C PHE A 22 -0.53 4.49 -10.08
N GLU A 23 -0.39 4.55 -11.40
CA GLU A 23 -0.21 3.37 -12.24
C GLU A 23 1.15 2.71 -11.96
N PRO A 24 1.26 1.41 -12.28
CA PRO A 24 2.55 0.72 -12.34
C PRO A 24 3.60 1.50 -13.16
N ASP A 25 4.87 1.25 -12.88
CA ASP A 25 6.01 1.79 -13.65
C ASP A 25 6.25 3.31 -13.55
N THR A 26 5.50 4.03 -12.71
CA THR A 26 5.73 5.45 -12.45
C THR A 26 6.59 5.66 -11.21
N THR A 27 7.72 6.38 -11.31
CA THR A 27 8.42 6.81 -10.09
C THR A 27 7.66 7.95 -9.44
N ILE A 28 7.23 7.76 -8.18
CA ILE A 28 6.45 8.73 -7.42
C ILE A 28 7.37 9.49 -6.49
N ARG A 29 7.37 10.82 -6.58
CA ARG A 29 8.13 11.73 -5.73
C ARG A 29 7.22 12.31 -4.66
N VAL A 30 7.71 12.31 -3.42
CA VAL A 30 7.01 12.88 -2.28
C VAL A 30 7.90 13.91 -1.60
N GLY A 31 7.37 15.10 -1.37
CA GLY A 31 8.11 16.19 -0.75
C GLY A 31 7.27 17.45 -0.56
N ARG A 32 7.89 18.52 -0.06
CA ARG A 32 7.19 19.80 0.15
C ARG A 32 7.26 20.77 -1.02
N SER A 33 8.14 20.52 -1.99
CA SER A 33 8.20 21.35 -3.20
C SER A 33 7.07 20.98 -4.17
N MET A 34 6.64 21.95 -4.97
CA MET A 34 5.52 21.77 -5.92
C MET A 34 5.86 20.93 -7.16
N ASP A 35 7.13 20.52 -7.32
CA ASP A 35 7.61 19.63 -8.39
C ASP A 35 7.48 18.13 -8.05
N ASN A 36 6.92 17.79 -6.88
CA ASN A 36 6.64 16.41 -6.49
C ASN A 36 5.22 16.00 -6.91
N ASP A 37 5.03 14.71 -7.16
CA ASP A 37 3.72 14.13 -7.46
C ASP A 37 2.79 14.16 -6.24
N VAL A 38 3.37 13.98 -5.04
CA VAL A 38 2.68 14.16 -3.76
C VAL A 38 3.33 15.30 -2.98
N VAL A 39 2.60 16.42 -2.90
CA VAL A 39 3.05 17.64 -2.22
C VAL A 39 2.52 17.68 -0.79
N LEU A 40 3.41 17.72 0.20
CA LEU A 40 3.08 17.85 1.61
C LEU A 40 3.58 19.18 2.17
N TYR A 41 2.65 20.09 2.51
CA TYR A 41 2.94 21.42 3.06
C TYR A 41 3.35 21.36 4.55
N SER A 42 4.52 20.81 4.82
CA SER A 42 5.09 20.73 6.16
C SER A 42 6.56 21.14 6.17
N ALA A 43 6.96 21.99 7.12
CA ALA A 43 8.32 22.52 7.21
C ALA A 43 9.37 21.44 7.50
N VAL A 44 8.98 20.36 8.19
CA VAL A 44 9.89 19.24 8.50
C VAL A 44 10.06 18.28 7.33
N VAL A 45 9.21 18.37 6.30
CA VAL A 45 9.35 17.56 5.07
C VAL A 45 10.40 18.20 4.17
N SER A 46 11.26 17.37 3.58
CA SER A 46 12.29 17.84 2.65
C SER A 46 11.66 18.24 1.32
N ARG A 47 12.31 19.14 0.57
CA ARG A 47 11.83 19.56 -0.76
C ARG A 47 11.52 18.37 -1.66
N ARG A 48 12.45 17.41 -1.71
CA ARG A 48 12.26 16.03 -2.17
C ARG A 48 12.64 15.14 -0.99
N HIS A 49 11.72 14.33 -0.50
CA HIS A 49 11.90 13.63 0.78
C HIS A 49 12.01 12.12 0.61
N LEU A 50 11.13 11.54 -0.19
CA LEU A 50 11.25 10.13 -0.56
C LEU A 50 10.79 9.93 -2.00
N GLU A 51 11.19 8.80 -2.56
CA GLU A 51 10.70 8.29 -3.83
C GLU A 51 10.14 6.89 -3.62
N ILE A 52 9.08 6.58 -4.36
CA ILE A 52 8.58 5.22 -4.49
C ILE A 52 8.79 4.81 -5.95
N ARG A 53 9.63 3.82 -6.16
CA ARG A 53 10.14 3.40 -7.47
C ARG A 53 9.58 2.04 -7.83
N PRO A 54 9.18 1.82 -9.09
CA PRO A 54 8.84 0.48 -9.56
C PRO A 54 10.08 -0.41 -9.58
N LEU A 55 9.91 -1.67 -9.19
CA LEU A 55 10.93 -2.72 -9.20
C LEU A 55 10.29 -4.02 -9.70
N GLY A 56 10.11 -4.12 -11.02
CA GLY A 56 9.37 -5.23 -11.64
C GLY A 56 7.90 -5.21 -11.21
N SER A 57 7.42 -6.28 -10.59
CA SER A 57 6.05 -6.35 -10.03
C SER A 57 5.92 -5.76 -8.62
N GLN A 58 7.01 -5.23 -8.05
CA GLN A 58 7.04 -4.68 -6.71
C GLN A 58 7.34 -3.18 -6.74
N TRP A 59 7.23 -2.56 -5.57
CA TRP A 59 7.57 -1.18 -5.33
C TRP A 59 8.68 -1.10 -4.28
N GLU A 60 9.56 -0.12 -4.41
CA GLU A 60 10.61 0.16 -3.46
C GLU A 60 10.53 1.61 -3.00
N LEU A 61 10.62 1.83 -1.69
CA LEU A 61 10.64 3.16 -1.10
C LEU A 61 12.07 3.54 -0.72
N VAL A 62 12.49 4.72 -1.18
CA VAL A 62 13.83 5.27 -0.98
C VAL A 62 13.74 6.61 -0.28
N ASN A 63 14.36 6.73 0.89
CA ASN A 63 14.55 8.02 1.56
C ASN A 63 15.66 8.80 0.87
N ILE A 64 15.35 10.02 0.45
CA ILE A 64 16.33 11.00 -0.08
C ILE A 64 16.33 12.32 0.71
N GLY A 65 15.49 12.40 1.74
CA GLY A 65 15.31 13.55 2.59
C GLY A 65 16.28 13.58 3.76
N ALA A 66 16.72 14.79 4.13
CA ALA A 66 17.66 15.02 5.22
C ALA A 66 17.11 14.59 6.59
N ASN A 67 15.81 14.82 6.84
CA ASN A 67 15.18 14.53 8.13
C ASN A 67 14.80 13.06 8.33
N GLY A 68 15.02 12.22 7.31
CA GLY A 68 14.77 10.78 7.32
C GLY A 68 13.30 10.40 7.17
N THR A 69 13.09 9.16 6.72
CA THR A 69 11.79 8.49 6.66
C THR A 69 11.77 7.37 7.69
N TYR A 70 10.61 7.12 8.31
CA TYR A 70 10.49 6.19 9.44
C TYR A 70 9.34 5.21 9.29
N ILE A 71 9.57 3.96 9.70
CA ILE A 71 8.54 2.91 9.84
C ILE A 71 8.57 2.46 11.30
N SER A 72 7.43 2.52 11.99
CA SER A 72 7.32 2.14 13.40
C SER A 72 8.41 2.78 14.29
N GLY A 73 8.75 4.04 14.01
CA GLY A 73 9.77 4.81 14.75
C GLY A 73 11.23 4.56 14.33
N LYS A 74 11.50 3.59 13.46
CA LYS A 74 12.87 3.29 12.97
C LYS A 74 13.13 4.00 11.66
N ARG A 75 14.27 4.70 11.56
CA ARG A 75 14.73 5.35 10.33
C ARG A 75 15.05 4.30 9.27
N ILE A 76 14.64 4.56 8.03
CA ILE A 76 14.93 3.71 6.88
C ILE A 76 15.62 4.53 5.80
N ASP A 77 16.51 3.88 5.05
CA ASP A 77 17.12 4.46 3.86
C ASP A 77 16.46 3.90 2.58
N LYS A 78 16.20 2.59 2.54
CA LYS A 78 15.58 1.89 1.40
C LYS A 78 14.88 0.63 1.87
N VAL A 79 13.63 0.40 1.46
CA VAL A 79 12.85 -0.80 1.82
C VAL A 79 11.89 -1.21 0.71
N PRO A 80 11.58 -2.51 0.56
CA PRO A 80 10.46 -2.95 -0.26
C PRO A 80 9.15 -2.40 0.32
N VAL A 81 8.24 -2.00 -0.55
CA VAL A 81 6.90 -1.57 -0.14
C VAL A 81 6.04 -2.80 0.15
N VAL A 82 5.32 -2.76 1.26
CA VAL A 82 4.39 -3.79 1.68
C VAL A 82 3.00 -3.19 1.76
N ASP A 83 1.98 -3.94 1.33
CA ASP A 83 0.60 -3.48 1.40
C ASP A 83 0.20 -3.10 2.84
N GLY A 84 -0.47 -1.97 2.98
CA GLY A 84 -0.91 -1.40 4.25
C GLY A 84 0.18 -0.72 5.08
N MET A 85 1.44 -0.65 4.62
CA MET A 85 2.52 -0.05 5.40
C MET A 85 2.28 1.44 5.66
N ILE A 86 2.74 1.93 6.81
CA ILE A 86 2.66 3.35 7.19
C ILE A 86 4.07 3.89 7.36
N VAL A 87 4.35 4.99 6.65
CA VAL A 87 5.62 5.71 6.73
C VAL A 87 5.41 7.10 7.31
N ARG A 88 6.38 7.57 8.10
CA ARG A 88 6.41 8.94 8.62
C ARG A 88 7.58 9.70 8.00
N LEU A 89 7.30 10.91 7.51
CA LEU A 89 8.32 11.80 6.93
C LEU A 89 8.82 12.74 8.02
N ALA A 90 10.07 12.61 8.45
CA ALA A 90 10.64 13.18 9.68
C ALA A 90 10.00 12.67 11.00
N THR A 91 10.72 12.78 12.11
CA THR A 91 10.29 12.24 13.42
C THR A 91 8.93 12.80 13.89
N SER A 92 8.64 14.06 13.60
CA SER A 92 7.40 14.76 13.98
C SER A 92 6.49 15.09 12.79
N GLY A 93 6.79 14.57 11.59
CA GLY A 93 6.05 14.95 10.39
C GLY A 93 4.89 14.03 10.03
N PRO A 94 4.32 14.25 8.83
CA PRO A 94 3.10 13.58 8.37
C PRO A 94 3.31 12.08 8.17
N GLN A 95 2.21 11.33 8.28
CA GLN A 95 2.18 9.90 8.00
C GLN A 95 1.43 9.62 6.72
N ILE A 96 1.99 8.73 5.90
CA ILE A 96 1.37 8.20 4.69
C ILE A 96 1.16 6.71 4.86
N LYS A 97 -0.08 6.25 4.68
CA LYS A 97 -0.39 4.84 4.47
C LYS A 97 -0.25 4.52 2.99
N ILE A 98 0.42 3.42 2.69
CA ILE A 98 0.65 2.91 1.35
C ILE A 98 -0.17 1.64 1.19
N GLN A 99 -0.92 1.54 0.10
CA GLN A 99 -1.68 0.34 -0.25
C GLN A 99 -1.32 -0.09 -1.66
N ILE A 100 -1.18 -1.40 -1.86
CA ILE A 100 -0.87 -2.00 -3.15
C ILE A 100 -2.07 -2.82 -3.59
N ASP A 101 -2.63 -2.49 -4.75
CA ASP A 101 -3.60 -3.33 -5.43
C ASP A 101 -2.92 -4.03 -6.61
N SER A 102 -2.79 -5.35 -6.54
CA SER A 102 -2.21 -6.13 -7.63
C SER A 102 -3.27 -6.99 -8.30
N GLU A 103 -3.35 -6.87 -9.62
CA GLU A 103 -4.23 -7.71 -10.44
C GLU A 103 -3.92 -9.21 -10.26
N ASP A 104 -2.63 -9.56 -10.09
CA ASP A 104 -2.18 -10.94 -9.93
C ASP A 104 -2.70 -11.58 -8.63
N LEU A 105 -2.64 -10.85 -7.50
CA LEU A 105 -3.24 -11.32 -6.24
C LEU A 105 -4.77 -11.40 -6.34
N GLN A 106 -5.42 -10.46 -7.04
CA GLN A 106 -6.86 -10.50 -7.24
C GLN A 106 -7.31 -11.71 -8.09
N ALA A 107 -6.60 -12.00 -9.19
CA ALA A 107 -6.89 -13.15 -10.05
C ALA A 107 -6.77 -14.48 -9.29
N ASN A 108 -5.70 -14.63 -8.50
CA ASN A 108 -5.48 -15.81 -7.67
C ASN A 108 -6.56 -15.98 -6.59
N ALA A 109 -6.91 -14.90 -5.88
CA ALA A 109 -7.97 -14.93 -4.87
C ALA A 109 -9.34 -15.29 -5.48
N ASN A 110 -9.65 -14.75 -6.66
CA ASN A 110 -10.89 -15.04 -7.38
C ASN A 110 -10.95 -16.50 -7.85
N LEU A 111 -9.84 -17.07 -8.32
CA LEU A 111 -9.76 -18.48 -8.69
C LEU A 111 -9.98 -19.40 -7.47
N MET A 112 -9.36 -19.08 -6.33
CA MET A 112 -9.54 -19.85 -5.08
C MET A 112 -11.00 -19.81 -4.60
N ARG A 113 -11.64 -18.64 -4.63
CA ARG A 113 -13.06 -18.49 -4.27
C ARG A 113 -13.98 -19.32 -5.17
N ARG A 114 -13.72 -19.36 -6.48
CA ARG A 114 -14.50 -20.18 -7.44
C ARG A 114 -14.30 -21.69 -7.22
N LYS A 115 -13.08 -22.15 -6.92
CA LYS A 115 -12.84 -23.55 -6.59
C LYS A 115 -13.54 -23.97 -5.30
N HIS A 116 -13.52 -23.11 -4.28
CA HIS A 116 -14.18 -23.40 -3.01
C HIS A 116 -15.72 -23.43 -3.15
N SER A 117 -16.31 -22.51 -3.91
CA SER A 117 -17.76 -22.52 -4.17
C SER A 117 -18.21 -23.70 -5.03
N ALA A 118 -17.38 -24.15 -5.98
CA ALA A 118 -17.64 -25.36 -6.76
C ALA A 118 -17.58 -26.64 -5.91
N SER A 119 -16.65 -26.73 -4.96
CA SER A 119 -16.52 -27.88 -4.04
C SER A 119 -17.67 -28.01 -3.05
N LEU A 120 -18.31 -26.89 -2.66
CA LEU A 120 -19.45 -26.90 -1.75
C LEU A 120 -20.77 -27.30 -2.43
N LYS A 121 -20.83 -27.29 -3.76
CA LYS A 121 -22.05 -27.62 -4.54
C LYS A 121 -22.20 -29.12 -4.86
N GLY A 122 -21.31 -29.97 -4.36
CA GLY A 122 -21.25 -31.40 -4.71
C GLY A 122 -21.57 -32.39 -3.57
N LYS A 123 -22.09 -31.93 -2.43
CA LYS A 123 -22.41 -32.81 -1.29
C LYS A 123 -23.89 -32.69 -0.92
N ASP A 124 -24.75 -33.35 -1.70
CA ASP A 124 -26.13 -33.64 -1.32
C ASP A 124 -26.14 -34.68 -0.20
N PRO A 125 -26.64 -34.39 1.01
CA PRO A 125 -26.91 -35.39 2.03
C PRO A 125 -28.33 -35.93 1.79
N ALA A 126 -28.53 -36.62 0.68
CA ALA A 126 -29.80 -37.27 0.36
C ALA A 126 -29.54 -38.66 -0.20
N LYS A 127 -29.19 -39.58 0.69
CA LYS A 127 -29.37 -41.03 0.56
C LYS A 127 -28.95 -41.66 1.88
N ASP A 128 -29.92 -41.83 2.78
CA ASP A 128 -30.03 -42.96 3.70
C ASP A 128 -31.48 -43.00 4.20
N THR A 129 -32.37 -43.34 3.28
CA THR A 129 -33.61 -44.04 3.62
C THR A 129 -33.32 -45.51 3.33
N ILE A 130 -33.37 -46.37 4.35
CA ILE A 130 -33.93 -47.75 4.30
C ILE A 130 -34.12 -48.25 5.75
N VAL A 131 -35.39 -48.30 6.14
CA VAL A 131 -36.13 -49.37 6.84
C VAL A 131 -35.55 -50.00 8.13
N SER A 132 -36.28 -49.83 9.23
CA SER A 132 -36.87 -50.91 10.06
C SER A 132 -37.97 -50.35 10.95
#